data_AF-K2JVJ1-F1
#
_entry.id   AF-K2JVJ1-F1
#
_cell.length_a   1.000
_cell.length_b   1.000
_cell.length_c   1.000
_cell.angle_alpha   90.00
_cell.angle_beta   90.00
_cell.angle_gamma   90.00
#
_symmetry.space_group_name_H-M   'P 1'
#
loop_
_entity.id
_entity.type
_entity.pdbx_description
1 polymer ?
#
loop_
_entity_poly.entity_id
_entity_poly.type
_entity_poly.pdbx_seq_one_letter_code
_entity_poly.pdbx_strand_id
1 'polypeptide(L)'
;MSLSHVPAGDKLPEEVNVVIEIPANADPIKYEVDKDTGTLWVDRFMSTPMFYPCNYGFVNQTLSLDGDPVDVLVPTPYPLQAGSVIRCRPVGVLKMTDESGEDAKVIAVPVSKLSKEYDHIQDVDDLPELLKAQITHFFERYKELEKGKWVKVDGWADAAAAKDEIKTSFERAKK
;
A
#
# COMPACT_ATOMS: atom_id res chain seq x y z
N MET A 1 20.32 4.99 -5.50
CA MET A 1 19.73 4.05 -4.52
C MET A 1 19.23 2.86 -5.31
N SER A 2 19.51 1.62 -4.90
CA SER A 2 19.02 0.45 -5.62
C SER A 2 17.82 -0.11 -4.88
N LEU A 3 16.64 0.42 -5.21
CA LEU A 3 15.37 -0.03 -4.62
C LEU A 3 15.09 -1.49 -4.96
N SER A 4 15.60 -2.00 -6.09
CA SER A 4 15.45 -3.39 -6.53
C SER A 4 16.05 -4.44 -5.58
N HIS A 5 17.02 -4.07 -4.73
CA HIS A 5 17.64 -5.01 -3.77
C HIS A 5 17.03 -4.94 -2.36
N VAL A 6 16.03 -4.10 -2.14
CA VAL A 6 15.34 -4.05 -0.83
C VAL A 6 14.58 -5.36 -0.64
N PRO A 7 14.89 -6.18 0.38
CA PRO A 7 14.18 -7.43 0.60
C PRO A 7 12.74 -7.16 1.05
N ALA A 8 11.83 -8.10 0.84
CA ALA A 8 10.44 -7.99 1.29
C ALA A 8 10.31 -7.68 2.80
N GLY A 9 11.27 -8.16 3.61
CA GLY A 9 11.31 -8.00 5.07
C GLY A 9 12.05 -9.16 5.74
N ASP A 10 12.61 -8.92 6.93
CA ASP A 10 13.40 -9.94 7.65
C ASP A 10 12.52 -10.96 8.41
N LYS A 11 11.23 -10.65 8.60
CA LYS A 11 10.29 -11.45 9.39
C LYS A 11 8.93 -11.57 8.70
N LEU A 12 8.91 -11.93 7.42
CA LEU A 12 7.65 -12.12 6.71
C LEU A 12 6.77 -13.21 7.36
N PRO A 13 5.43 -13.04 7.39
CA PRO A 13 4.67 -11.84 7.00
C PRO A 13 4.47 -10.83 8.14
N GLU A 14 5.11 -11.04 9.31
CA GLU A 14 4.92 -10.23 10.51
C GLU A 14 5.48 -8.80 10.38
N GLU A 15 6.64 -8.64 9.74
CA GLU A 15 7.23 -7.34 9.41
C GLU A 15 7.63 -7.31 7.93
N VAL A 16 7.29 -6.22 7.24
CA VAL A 16 7.61 -5.97 5.82
C VAL A 16 8.36 -4.65 5.64
N ASN A 17 9.18 -4.58 4.59
CA ASN A 17 9.74 -3.34 4.07
C ASN A 17 8.82 -2.80 2.97
N VAL A 18 8.32 -1.58 3.16
CA VAL A 18 7.50 -0.89 2.16
C VAL A 18 8.36 0.17 1.48
N VAL A 19 8.48 0.10 0.16
CA VAL A 19 9.11 1.13 -0.66
C VAL A 19 8.05 2.18 -0.98
N ILE A 20 8.24 3.42 -0.53
CA ILE A 20 7.26 4.49 -0.68
C ILE A 20 7.33 5.08 -2.08
N GLU A 21 6.20 5.18 -2.76
CA GLU A 21 6.06 5.80 -4.08
C GLU A 21 5.37 7.16 -3.97
N ILE A 22 4.31 7.24 -3.17
CA ILE A 22 3.47 8.44 -3.05
C ILE A 22 3.38 8.84 -1.57
N PRO A 23 3.90 10.02 -1.17
CA PRO A 23 3.74 10.53 0.18
C PRO A 23 2.28 10.84 0.52
N ALA A 24 1.93 10.70 1.80
CA ALA A 24 0.62 11.13 2.28
C ALA A 24 0.37 12.62 1.98
N ASN A 25 -0.84 12.97 1.53
CA ASN A 25 -1.27 14.34 1.24
C ASN A 25 -0.41 15.08 0.20
N ALA A 26 0.30 14.36 -0.67
CA ALA A 26 1.09 14.95 -1.75
C ALA A 26 0.21 15.50 -2.89
N ASP A 27 0.85 16.25 -3.79
CA ASP A 27 0.26 16.65 -5.06
C ASP A 27 -0.28 15.41 -5.83
N PRO A 28 -1.36 15.55 -6.62
CA PRO A 28 -2.08 14.45 -7.26
C PRO A 28 -1.32 13.83 -8.45
N ILE A 29 -0.17 13.22 -8.16
CA ILE A 29 0.73 12.57 -9.10
C ILE A 29 0.91 11.12 -8.66
N LYS A 30 0.53 10.18 -9.52
CA LYS A 30 0.88 8.77 -9.32
C LYS A 30 2.31 8.56 -9.80
N TYR A 31 3.20 8.39 -8.84
CA TYR A 31 4.54 7.88 -9.09
C TYR A 31 4.56 6.37 -9.01
N GLU A 32 5.50 5.76 -9.70
CA GLU A 32 5.72 4.32 -9.69
C GLU A 32 7.21 4.01 -9.87
N VAL A 33 7.72 3.04 -9.12
CA VAL A 33 9.09 2.57 -9.27
C VAL A 33 9.14 1.60 -10.43
N ASP A 34 9.87 2.00 -11.47
CA ASP A 34 10.24 1.13 -12.58
C ASP A 34 11.15 0.00 -12.07
N LYS A 35 10.75 -1.25 -12.31
CA LYS A 35 11.42 -2.42 -11.73
C LYS A 35 12.79 -2.69 -12.35
N ASP A 36 12.99 -2.30 -13.61
CA ASP A 36 14.24 -2.51 -14.33
C ASP A 36 15.33 -1.54 -13.89
N THR A 37 14.99 -0.25 -13.81
CA THR A 37 15.94 0.81 -13.45
C THR A 37 15.99 1.10 -11.95
N GLY A 38 14.95 0.71 -11.19
CA GLY A 38 14.78 1.07 -9.79
C GLY A 38 14.57 2.57 -9.57
N THR A 39 14.13 3.31 -10.59
CA THR A 39 13.90 4.76 -10.54
C THR A 39 12.42 5.07 -10.43
N LEU A 40 12.10 6.24 -9.85
CA LEU A 40 10.72 6.69 -9.70
C LEU A 40 10.27 7.44 -10.95
N TRP A 41 9.26 6.90 -11.63
CA TRP A 41 8.66 7.48 -12.84
C TRP A 41 7.30 8.09 -12.51
N VAL A 42 6.90 9.08 -13.31
CA VAL A 42 5.53 9.57 -13.30
C VAL A 42 4.70 8.61 -14.15
N ASP A 43 3.80 7.85 -13.52
CA ASP A 43 2.82 7.02 -14.24
C ASP A 43 1.75 7.92 -14.87
N ARG A 44 1.09 8.73 -14.03
CA ARG A 44 0.07 9.69 -14.48
C ARG A 44 -0.19 10.80 -13.46
N PHE A 45 -0.82 11.86 -13.93
CA PHE A 45 -1.49 12.84 -13.07
C PHE A 45 -2.90 12.33 -12.75
N MET A 46 -3.34 12.45 -11.50
CA MET A 46 -4.69 12.05 -11.12
C MET A 46 -5.69 13.07 -11.66
N SER A 47 -6.82 12.58 -12.19
CA SER A 47 -7.83 13.44 -12.81
C SER A 47 -8.78 14.07 -11.79
N THR A 48 -8.99 13.42 -10.65
CA THR A 48 -9.78 13.96 -9.54
C THR A 48 -8.90 14.80 -8.61
N PRO A 49 -9.42 15.89 -8.00
CA PRO A 49 -8.70 16.70 -7.02
C PRO A 49 -8.66 16.00 -5.65
N MET A 50 -8.04 14.82 -5.60
CA MET A 50 -7.90 13.97 -4.42
C MET A 50 -6.42 13.70 -4.14
N PHE A 51 -6.10 13.41 -2.89
CA PHE A 51 -4.76 13.08 -2.44
C PHE A 51 -4.80 11.80 -1.60
N TYR A 52 -3.70 11.05 -1.58
CA TYR A 52 -3.62 9.82 -0.79
C TYR A 52 -3.68 10.15 0.71
N PRO A 53 -4.60 9.54 1.49
CA PRO A 53 -4.75 9.82 2.92
C PRO A 53 -3.61 9.22 3.77
N CYS A 54 -2.85 8.28 3.21
CA CYS A 54 -1.68 7.64 3.80
C CYS A 54 -0.54 7.65 2.80
N ASN A 55 0.69 7.34 3.25
CA ASN A 55 1.74 7.04 2.29
C ASN A 55 1.37 5.76 1.56
N TYR A 56 1.70 5.69 0.28
CA TYR A 56 1.45 4.55 -0.57
C TYR A 56 2.76 4.04 -1.16
N GLY A 57 2.86 2.75 -1.27
CA GLY A 57 4.02 2.07 -1.80
C GLY A 57 3.76 0.57 -1.91
N PHE A 58 4.83 -0.20 -2.03
CA PHE A 58 4.72 -1.63 -2.28
C PHE A 58 5.77 -2.44 -1.53
N VAL A 59 5.53 -3.75 -1.41
CA VAL A 59 6.50 -4.72 -0.88
C VAL A 59 7.22 -5.38 -2.04
N ASN A 60 8.53 -5.16 -2.14
CA ASN A 60 9.39 -5.86 -3.11
C ASN A 60 9.29 -7.38 -2.99
N GLN A 61 9.66 -8.09 -4.07
CA GLN A 61 9.73 -9.57 -4.09
C GLN A 61 8.37 -10.24 -3.78
N THR A 62 7.28 -9.54 -4.01
CA THR A 62 5.93 -10.08 -3.97
C THR A 62 5.28 -9.89 -5.35
N LEU A 63 4.30 -10.72 -5.64
CA LEU A 63 3.53 -10.69 -6.89
C LEU A 63 2.09 -11.02 -6.53
N SER A 64 1.19 -10.05 -6.58
CA SER A 64 -0.27 -10.13 -6.35
C SER A 64 -0.96 -10.86 -7.52
N LEU A 65 -2.29 -10.99 -7.46
CA LEU A 65 -3.11 -11.63 -8.50
C LEU A 65 -3.30 -10.75 -9.73
N ASP A 66 -3.18 -9.44 -9.59
CA ASP A 66 -3.18 -8.43 -10.66
C ASP A 66 -1.87 -8.44 -11.49
N GLY A 67 -0.81 -9.07 -10.98
CA GLY A 67 0.50 -9.12 -11.62
C GLY A 67 1.52 -8.08 -11.12
N ASP A 68 1.13 -7.25 -10.15
CA ASP A 68 1.98 -6.23 -9.53
C ASP A 68 2.44 -6.65 -8.13
N PRO A 69 3.46 -6.02 -7.53
CA PRO A 69 3.79 -6.25 -6.13
C PRO A 69 2.66 -5.84 -5.19
N VAL A 70 2.62 -6.43 -3.99
CA VAL A 70 1.61 -6.09 -2.98
C VAL A 70 1.69 -4.62 -2.60
N ASP A 71 0.59 -3.91 -2.84
CA ASP A 71 0.40 -2.51 -2.47
C ASP A 71 0.12 -2.33 -0.97
N VAL A 72 0.71 -1.29 -0.39
CA VAL A 72 0.63 -0.99 1.04
C VAL A 72 0.38 0.49 1.30
N LEU A 73 -0.62 0.75 2.14
CA LEU A 73 -0.89 2.03 2.77
C LEU A 73 -0.23 2.09 4.15
N VAL A 74 0.54 3.15 4.39
CA VAL A 74 1.27 3.35 5.65
C VAL A 74 0.86 4.67 6.29
N PRO A 75 -0.08 4.68 7.24
CA PRO A 75 -0.34 5.86 8.05
C PRO A 75 0.89 6.18 8.93
N THR A 76 1.32 7.44 8.90
CA THR A 76 2.44 7.96 9.69
C THR A 76 2.11 9.36 10.21
N PRO A 77 2.81 9.86 11.25
CA PRO A 77 2.55 11.21 11.78
C PRO A 77 2.91 12.33 10.78
N TYR A 78 3.81 12.03 9.85
CA TYR A 78 4.27 12.95 8.80
C TYR A 78 4.42 12.21 7.47
N PRO A 79 4.18 12.88 6.32
CA PRO A 79 4.46 12.33 5.00
C PRO A 79 5.91 11.87 4.87
N LEU A 80 6.12 10.72 4.22
CA LEU A 80 7.43 10.16 3.96
C LEU A 80 7.99 10.66 2.62
N GLN A 81 9.29 10.50 2.41
CA GLN A 81 9.91 10.84 1.13
C GLN A 81 9.67 9.71 0.11
N ALA A 82 9.27 10.05 -1.12
CA ALA A 82 9.20 9.08 -2.21
C ALA A 82 10.58 8.45 -2.48
N GLY A 83 10.61 7.13 -2.70
CA GLY A 83 11.82 6.32 -2.79
C GLY A 83 12.46 5.96 -1.43
N SER A 84 11.88 6.37 -0.30
CA SER A 84 12.31 5.89 1.02
C SER A 84 11.75 4.49 1.31
N VAL A 85 12.33 3.80 2.30
CA VAL A 85 11.88 2.48 2.74
C VAL A 85 11.51 2.55 4.21
N ILE A 86 10.34 2.04 4.56
CA ILE A 86 9.86 1.97 5.95
C ILE A 86 9.54 0.53 6.35
N ARG A 87 9.88 0.17 7.59
CA ARG A 87 9.54 -1.12 8.19
C ARG A 87 8.19 -1.05 8.88
N CYS A 88 7.28 -1.91 8.46
CA CYS A 88 5.89 -1.90 8.87
C CYS A 88 5.40 -3.29 9.31
N ARG A 89 4.30 -3.28 10.05
CA ARG A 89 3.54 -4.45 10.50
C ARG A 89 2.17 -4.41 9.82
N PRO A 90 1.77 -5.41 9.03
CA PRO A 90 0.43 -5.46 8.44
C PRO A 90 -0.64 -5.58 9.53
N VAL A 91 -1.70 -4.79 9.42
CA VAL A 91 -2.82 -4.78 10.39
C VAL A 91 -4.19 -4.97 9.74
N GLY A 92 -4.28 -4.92 8.42
CA GLY A 92 -5.52 -5.18 7.70
C GLY A 92 -5.33 -5.11 6.20
N VAL A 93 -6.38 -5.43 5.45
CA VAL A 93 -6.38 -5.33 3.98
C VAL A 93 -7.73 -4.83 3.49
N LEU A 94 -7.72 -3.84 2.62
CA LEU A 94 -8.89 -3.39 1.88
C LEU A 94 -9.02 -4.26 0.63
N LYS A 95 -10.11 -5.01 0.53
CA LYS A 95 -10.44 -5.79 -0.66
C LYS A 95 -11.27 -4.96 -1.61
N MET A 96 -10.83 -4.89 -2.85
CA MET A 96 -11.56 -4.21 -3.91
C MET A 96 -11.32 -4.91 -5.25
N THR A 97 -12.19 -4.60 -6.20
CA THR A 97 -12.09 -5.04 -7.59
C THR A 97 -12.12 -3.79 -8.48
N ASP A 98 -11.29 -3.76 -9.52
CA ASP A 98 -11.27 -2.70 -10.52
C ASP A 98 -11.43 -3.25 -11.95
N GLU A 99 -11.22 -2.42 -12.97
CA GLU A 99 -11.33 -2.84 -14.38
C GLU A 99 -10.39 -3.99 -14.79
N SER A 100 -9.34 -4.27 -14.02
CA SER A 100 -8.30 -5.26 -14.31
C SER A 100 -8.40 -6.52 -13.45
N GLY A 101 -9.19 -6.50 -12.36
CA GLY A 101 -9.41 -7.66 -11.52
C GLY A 101 -9.47 -7.35 -10.03
N GLU A 102 -9.10 -8.33 -9.20
CA GLU A 102 -8.95 -8.14 -7.75
C GLU A 102 -7.73 -7.26 -7.49
N ASP A 103 -7.89 -6.24 -6.64
CA ASP A 103 -6.89 -5.20 -6.40
C ASP A 103 -6.75 -4.88 -4.89
N ALA A 104 -6.15 -5.78 -4.13
CA ALA A 104 -6.09 -5.64 -2.67
C ALA A 104 -5.08 -4.56 -2.23
N LYS A 105 -5.43 -3.79 -1.19
CA LYS A 105 -4.54 -2.79 -0.58
C LYS A 105 -4.29 -3.14 0.88
N VAL A 106 -3.07 -3.57 1.22
CA VAL A 106 -2.70 -3.83 2.61
C VAL A 106 -2.59 -2.50 3.35
N ILE A 107 -3.03 -2.46 4.61
CA ILE A 107 -2.68 -1.37 5.53
C ILE A 107 -1.69 -1.88 6.57
N ALA A 108 -0.60 -1.15 6.74
CA ALA A 108 0.47 -1.53 7.66
C ALA A 108 0.94 -0.32 8.46
N VAL A 109 1.18 -0.50 9.76
CA VAL A 109 1.67 0.56 10.64
C VAL A 109 3.17 0.44 10.88
N PRO A 110 3.90 1.53 11.18
CA PRO A 110 5.33 1.45 11.51
C PRO A 110 5.62 0.45 12.65
N VAL A 111 6.74 -0.25 12.57
CA VAL A 111 7.18 -1.12 13.69
C VAL A 111 7.49 -0.28 14.94
N SER A 112 7.30 -0.86 16.13
CA SER A 112 7.48 -0.19 17.43
C SER A 112 8.84 0.52 17.60
N LYS A 113 9.91 0.00 16.98
CA LYS A 113 11.24 0.64 16.98
C LYS A 113 11.24 2.03 16.31
N LEU A 114 10.37 2.26 15.33
CA LEU A 114 10.24 3.55 14.63
C LEU A 114 9.29 4.50 15.34
N SER A 115 8.14 3.99 15.81
CA SER A 115 7.20 4.77 16.62
C SER A 115 6.35 3.85 17.49
N LYS A 116 6.25 4.17 18.79
CA LYS A 116 5.36 3.49 19.74
C LYS A 116 3.90 3.93 19.63
N GLU A 117 3.62 4.99 18.87
CA GLU A 117 2.27 5.53 18.67
C GLU A 117 1.31 4.47 18.14
N TYR A 118 1.81 3.53 17.33
CA TYR A 118 1.02 2.49 16.67
C TYR A 118 0.99 1.15 17.41
N ASP A 119 1.61 1.05 18.59
CA ASP A 119 1.70 -0.22 19.34
C ASP A 119 0.33 -0.75 19.78
N HIS A 120 -0.68 0.11 19.88
CA HIS A 120 -2.04 -0.29 20.21
C HIS A 120 -2.84 -0.80 19.00
N ILE A 121 -2.34 -0.61 17.77
CA ILE A 121 -3.02 -1.01 16.54
C ILE A 121 -2.51 -2.40 16.15
N GLN A 122 -3.30 -3.42 16.45
CA GLN A 122 -2.96 -4.83 16.20
C GLN A 122 -3.80 -5.43 15.07
N ASP A 123 -5.00 -4.91 14.85
CA ASP A 123 -5.92 -5.32 13.79
C ASP A 123 -6.59 -4.11 13.11
N VAL A 124 -7.36 -4.37 12.07
CA VAL A 124 -8.04 -3.37 11.24
C VAL A 124 -9.09 -2.59 12.03
N ASP A 125 -9.62 -3.18 13.11
CA ASP A 125 -10.61 -2.54 13.97
C ASP A 125 -10.00 -1.59 15.01
N ASP A 126 -8.69 -1.65 15.21
CA ASP A 126 -7.97 -0.67 16.04
C ASP A 126 -7.65 0.62 15.27
N LEU A 127 -7.82 0.63 13.95
CA LEU A 127 -7.66 1.84 13.13
C LEU A 127 -8.79 2.83 13.39
N PRO A 128 -8.50 4.15 13.38
CA PRO A 128 -9.55 5.16 13.47
C PRO A 128 -10.61 4.98 12.38
N GLU A 129 -11.88 4.98 12.78
CA GLU A 129 -13.01 4.80 11.84
C GLU A 129 -12.97 5.81 10.69
N LEU A 130 -12.63 7.07 10.99
CA LEU A 130 -12.49 8.11 9.98
C LEU A 130 -11.39 7.79 8.96
N LEU A 131 -10.26 7.22 9.41
CA LEU A 131 -9.17 6.85 8.51
C LEU A 131 -9.60 5.72 7.56
N LYS A 132 -10.28 4.69 8.09
CA LYS A 132 -10.85 3.62 7.26
C LYS A 132 -11.82 4.17 6.21
N ALA A 133 -12.71 5.07 6.62
CA ALA A 133 -13.67 5.70 5.71
C ALA A 133 -12.99 6.58 4.64
N GLN A 134 -11.95 7.34 5.01
CA GLN A 134 -11.18 8.16 4.07
C GLN A 134 -10.45 7.31 3.03
N ILE A 135 -9.83 6.21 3.45
CA ILE A 135 -9.15 5.27 2.54
C ILE A 135 -10.16 4.62 1.59
N THR A 136 -11.28 4.09 2.12
CA THR A 136 -12.34 3.50 1.29
C THR A 136 -12.86 4.50 0.27
N HIS A 137 -13.22 5.71 0.71
CA HIS A 137 -13.72 6.76 -0.18
C HIS A 137 -12.69 7.17 -1.24
N PHE A 138 -11.42 7.26 -0.88
CA PHE A 138 -10.35 7.58 -1.83
C PHE A 138 -10.30 6.57 -2.98
N PHE A 139 -10.20 5.27 -2.68
CA PHE A 139 -10.07 4.24 -3.72
C PHE A 139 -11.34 4.09 -4.56
N GLU A 140 -12.53 4.27 -3.99
CA GLU A 140 -13.77 4.25 -4.76
C GLU A 140 -13.90 5.41 -5.77
N ARG A 141 -13.20 6.53 -5.54
CA ARG A 141 -13.47 7.79 -6.25
C ARG A 141 -12.30 8.34 -7.05
N TYR A 142 -11.06 8.02 -6.73
CA TYR A 142 -9.89 8.66 -7.37
C TYR A 142 -9.78 8.43 -8.88
N LYS A 143 -10.39 7.35 -9.39
CA LYS A 143 -10.47 7.01 -10.82
C LYS A 143 -11.77 7.49 -11.49
N GLU A 144 -12.68 8.19 -10.79
CA GLU A 144 -14.04 8.50 -11.29
C GLU A 144 -14.06 9.37 -12.57
N LEU A 145 -13.03 10.19 -12.79
CA LEU A 145 -12.87 11.00 -14.01
C LEU A 145 -11.98 10.33 -15.07
N GLU A 146 -11.44 9.14 -14.81
CA GLU A 146 -10.65 8.37 -15.77
C GLU A 146 -11.59 7.49 -16.62
N LYS A 147 -11.68 7.80 -17.92
CA LYS A 147 -12.64 7.14 -18.83
C LYS A 147 -12.42 5.62 -18.88
N GLY A 148 -13.46 4.88 -18.51
CA GLY A 148 -13.47 3.41 -18.58
C GLY A 148 -12.89 2.71 -17.36
N LYS A 149 -12.44 3.47 -16.35
CA LYS A 149 -11.96 2.92 -15.08
C LYS A 149 -13.04 2.98 -14.01
N TRP A 150 -13.01 2.03 -13.09
CA TRP A 150 -13.95 1.96 -11.98
C TRP A 150 -13.31 1.17 -10.84
N VAL A 151 -13.77 1.41 -9.62
CA VAL A 151 -13.36 0.65 -8.44
C VAL A 151 -14.60 0.32 -7.64
N LYS A 152 -14.66 -0.91 -7.14
CA LYS A 152 -15.66 -1.36 -6.19
C LYS A 152 -14.96 -1.91 -4.96
N VAL A 153 -15.17 -1.28 -3.81
CA VAL A 153 -14.69 -1.79 -2.53
C VAL A 153 -15.63 -2.89 -2.04
N ASP A 154 -15.07 -4.07 -1.75
CA ASP A 154 -15.79 -5.20 -1.19
C ASP A 154 -15.75 -5.19 0.35
N GLY A 155 -14.72 -4.57 0.94
CA GLY A 155 -14.66 -4.27 2.37
C GLY A 155 -13.28 -4.46 2.99
N TRP A 156 -13.20 -4.26 4.30
CA TRP A 156 -12.00 -4.49 5.09
C TRP A 156 -11.94 -5.94 5.58
N ALA A 157 -10.72 -6.51 5.59
CA ALA A 157 -10.40 -7.76 6.26
C ALA A 157 -9.25 -7.56 7.25
N ASP A 158 -9.12 -8.50 8.17
CA ASP A 158 -8.26 -8.45 9.35
C ASP A 158 -6.75 -8.56 9.04
N ALA A 159 -5.95 -8.42 10.10
CA ALA A 159 -4.50 -8.57 10.02
C ALA A 159 -4.06 -9.95 9.53
N ALA A 160 -4.83 -11.01 9.81
CA ALA A 160 -4.51 -12.36 9.34
C ALA A 160 -4.64 -12.47 7.82
N ALA A 161 -5.71 -11.92 7.24
CA ALA A 161 -5.91 -11.83 5.80
C ALA A 161 -4.81 -11.00 5.12
N ALA A 162 -4.39 -9.88 5.73
CA ALA A 162 -3.30 -9.06 5.21
C ALA A 162 -1.96 -9.81 5.16
N LYS A 163 -1.66 -10.58 6.21
CA LYS A 163 -0.46 -11.41 6.28
C LYS A 163 -0.48 -12.56 5.28
N ASP A 164 -1.65 -13.16 5.06
CA ASP A 164 -1.83 -14.22 4.06
C ASP A 164 -1.64 -13.69 2.64
N GLU A 165 -2.16 -12.50 2.32
CA GLU A 165 -1.92 -11.82 1.05
C GLU A 165 -0.42 -11.63 0.79
N ILE A 166 0.32 -11.04 1.75
CA ILE A 166 1.78 -10.84 1.62
C ILE A 166 2.50 -12.18 1.43
N LYS A 167 2.15 -13.19 2.24
CA LYS A 167 2.83 -14.49 2.21
C LYS A 167 2.59 -15.21 0.89
N THR A 168 1.34 -15.28 0.43
CA THR A 168 1.01 -15.95 -0.82
C THR A 168 1.62 -15.24 -2.02
N SER A 169 1.62 -13.90 -2.02
CA SER A 169 2.24 -13.08 -3.05
C SER A 169 3.77 -13.17 -3.05
N PHE A 170 4.42 -13.32 -1.89
CA PHE A 170 5.84 -13.63 -1.79
C PHE A 170 6.19 -15.01 -2.37
N GLU A 171 5.39 -16.04 -2.08
CA GLU A 171 5.60 -17.38 -2.67
C GLU A 171 5.30 -17.41 -4.17
N ARG A 172 4.38 -16.58 -4.67
CA ARG A 172 4.08 -16.44 -6.10
C ARG A 172 5.27 -15.86 -6.86
N ALA A 173 5.92 -14.84 -6.32
CA ALA A 173 7.06 -14.15 -6.95
C ALA A 173 8.34 -15.01 -7.07
N LYS A 174 8.44 -16.14 -6.34
CA LYS A 174 9.59 -17.06 -6.42
C LYS A 174 9.54 -18.03 -7.60
N LYS A 175 8.36 -18.20 -8.21
CA LYS A 175 8.13 -19.16 -9.31
C LYS A 175 8.49 -18.53 -10.64
#